data_AF-X1I2Z7-F1
#
_entry.id   AF-X1I2Z7-F1
#
_cell.length_a   1.000
_cell.length_b   1.000
_cell.length_c   1.000
_cell.angle_alpha   90.00
_cell.angle_beta   90.00
_cell.angle_gamma   90.00
#
_symmetry.space_group_name_H-M   'P 1'
#
loop_
_entity.id
_entity.type
_entity.pdbx_description
1 polymer ?
#
loop_
_entity_poly.entity_id
_entity_poly.type
_entity_poly.pdbx_seq_one_letter_code
_entity_poly.pdbx_strand_id
1 'polypeptide(L)'
;VILPSMATFPLLAAVMALYGIGYGILFPSISALVADHTIPEERGMATGMFHALLTAGVAIGAPLVGWVGEGVGVQLGLVSASAILVLALVMALRTLRQ
;
A
#
# COMPACT_ATOMS: atom_id res chain seq x y z
N VAL A 1 12.83 -22.68 4.36
CA VAL A 1 11.46 -22.18 4.15
C VAL A 1 10.57 -22.87 5.16
N ILE A 2 10.33 -22.23 6.29
CA ILE A 2 9.64 -22.83 7.44
C ILE A 2 8.15 -22.57 7.24
N LEU A 3 7.34 -23.62 7.11
CA LEU A 3 5.88 -23.51 7.13
C LEU A 3 5.44 -22.69 8.36
N PRO A 4 4.47 -21.76 8.23
CA PRO A 4 3.89 -21.13 9.40
C PRO A 4 3.35 -22.24 10.30
N SER A 5 3.76 -22.26 11.58
CA SER A 5 3.20 -23.22 12.52
C SER A 5 1.70 -22.96 12.67
N MET A 6 0.94 -23.93 13.18
CA MET A 6 -0.49 -23.74 13.43
C MET A 6 -0.78 -22.56 14.38
N ALA A 7 0.20 -22.10 15.17
CA ALA A 7 0.08 -20.90 16.00
C ALA A 7 0.27 -19.60 15.20
N THR A 8 1.16 -19.57 14.22
CA THR A 8 1.44 -18.36 13.41
C THR A 8 0.46 -18.18 12.26
N PHE A 9 -0.09 -19.28 11.72
CA PHE A 9 -0.99 -19.25 10.57
C PHE A 9 -2.27 -18.42 10.80
N PRO A 10 -3.04 -18.60 11.89
CA PRO A 10 -4.25 -17.81 12.13
C PRO A 10 -3.96 -16.32 12.29
N LEU A 11 -2.83 -15.97 12.93
CA LEU A 11 -2.40 -14.58 13.08
C LEU A 11 -2.08 -13.95 11.73
N LEU A 12 -1.31 -14.65 10.88
CA LEU A 12 -1.01 -14.17 9.52
C LEU A 12 -2.28 -14.04 8.68
N ALA A 13 -3.20 -15.01 8.77
CA ALA A 13 -4.49 -14.96 8.08
C ALA A 13 -5.32 -13.76 8.52
N ALA A 14 -5.38 -13.46 9.82
CA ALA A 14 -6.08 -12.29 10.35
C ALA A 14 -5.46 -10.97 9.87
N VAL A 15 -4.12 -10.87 9.88
CA VAL A 15 -3.40 -9.70 9.37
C VAL A 15 -3.66 -9.50 7.87
N MET A 16 -3.61 -10.57 7.07
CA MET A 16 -3.87 -10.51 5.63
C MET A 16 -5.34 -10.19 5.33
N ALA A 17 -6.28 -10.67 6.14
CA ALA A 17 -7.70 -10.32 6.02
C ALA A 17 -7.93 -8.82 6.29
N LEU A 18 -7.35 -8.28 7.36
CA LEU A 18 -7.36 -6.85 7.68
C LEU A 18 -6.75 -6.00 6.57
N TYR A 19 -5.59 -6.43 6.05
CA TYR A 19 -4.95 -5.81 4.89
C TYR A 19 -5.88 -5.83 3.67
N GLY A 20 -6.50 -6.96 3.36
CA GLY A 20 -7.41 -7.12 2.23
C GLY A 20 -8.64 -6.21 2.34
N ILE A 21 -9.24 -6.09 3.53
CA ILE A 21 -10.37 -5.18 3.78
C ILE A 21 -9.92 -3.72 3.58
N GLY A 22 -8.80 -3.33 4.18
CA GLY A 22 -8.26 -1.98 4.05
C GLY A 22 -7.95 -1.62 2.60
N TYR A 23 -7.25 -2.50 1.88
CA TYR A 23 -6.92 -2.32 0.47
C TYR A 23 -8.16 -2.29 -0.42
N GLY A 24 -9.15 -3.16 -0.14
CA GLY A 24 -10.40 -3.24 -0.87
C GLY A 24 -11.29 -2.01 -0.73
N ILE A 25 -11.14 -1.23 0.34
CA ILE A 25 -11.80 0.08 0.49
C ILE A 25 -10.94 1.17 -0.19
N LEU A 26 -9.64 1.18 0.09
CA LEU A 26 -8.73 2.25 -0.32
C LEU A 26 -8.57 2.33 -1.85
N PHE A 27 -8.38 1.19 -2.52
CA PHE A 27 -8.14 1.14 -3.95
C PHE A 27 -9.30 1.72 -4.79
N PRO A 28 -10.57 1.27 -4.65
CA PRO A 28 -11.69 1.85 -5.40
C PRO A 28 -11.98 3.29 -5.01
N SER A 29 -11.80 3.69 -3.73
CA SER A 29 -11.99 5.09 -3.33
C SER A 29 -11.01 6.04 -4.02
N ILE A 30 -9.73 5.69 -4.10
CA ILE A 30 -8.74 6.52 -4.80
C ILE A 30 -8.99 6.48 -6.31
N SER A 31 -9.34 5.31 -6.87
CA SER A 31 -9.67 5.18 -8.29
C SER A 31 -10.85 6.06 -8.70
N ALA A 32 -11.91 6.10 -7.88
CA ALA A 32 -13.05 7.01 -8.07
C ALA A 32 -12.62 8.48 -7.95
N LEU A 33 -11.83 8.83 -6.94
CA LEU A 33 -11.35 10.21 -6.75
C LEU A 33 -10.57 10.73 -7.97
N VAL A 34 -9.70 9.91 -8.55
CA VAL A 34 -8.96 10.23 -9.78
C VAL A 34 -9.93 10.43 -10.94
N ALA A 35 -10.93 9.55 -11.11
CA ALA A 35 -11.91 9.66 -12.17
C ALA A 35 -12.81 10.91 -12.05
N ASP A 36 -13.20 11.26 -10.82
CA ASP A 36 -14.06 12.40 -10.49
C ASP A 36 -13.35 13.74 -10.71
N HIS A 37 -12.03 13.80 -10.47
CA HIS A 37 -11.22 15.01 -10.64
C HIS A 37 -10.53 15.12 -12.01
N THR A 38 -10.86 14.24 -12.95
CA THR A 38 -10.28 14.26 -14.31
C THR A 38 -11.36 14.53 -15.36
N ILE A 39 -11.05 15.38 -16.33
CA ILE A 39 -11.93 15.65 -17.48
C ILE A 39 -12.11 14.39 -18.34
N PRO A 40 -13.29 14.19 -18.97
CA PRO A 40 -13.61 12.95 -19.69
C PRO A 40 -12.55 12.51 -20.71
N GLU A 41 -11.93 13.46 -21.40
CA GLU A 41 -10.91 13.25 -22.44
C GLU A 41 -9.59 12.71 -21.86
N GLU A 42 -9.27 13.04 -20.61
CA GLU A 42 -8.01 12.68 -19.94
C GLU A 42 -8.14 11.50 -18.97
N ARG A 43 -9.36 11.02 -18.70
CA ARG A 43 -9.62 9.94 -17.71
C ARG A 43 -8.80 8.67 -17.96
N GLY A 44 -8.65 8.28 -19.23
CA GLY A 44 -7.84 7.11 -19.60
C GLY A 44 -6.37 7.32 -19.24
N MET A 45 -5.83 8.51 -19.52
CA MET A 45 -4.45 8.88 -19.19
C MET A 45 -4.25 8.97 -17.68
N ALA A 46 -5.15 9.62 -16.95
CA ALA A 46 -5.06 9.75 -15.48
C ALA A 46 -5.13 8.39 -14.78
N THR A 47 -6.05 7.52 -15.19
CA THR A 47 -6.16 6.15 -14.65
C THR A 47 -4.92 5.32 -14.99
N GLY A 48 -4.40 5.46 -16.21
CA GLY A 48 -3.15 4.81 -16.63
C GLY A 48 -1.95 5.27 -15.78
N MET A 49 -1.82 6.57 -15.53
CA MET A 49 -0.77 7.12 -14.66
C MET A 49 -0.93 6.63 -13.22
N PHE A 50 -2.16 6.58 -12.68
CA PHE A 50 -2.42 6.05 -11.35
C PHE A 50 -1.94 4.60 -11.21
N HIS A 51 -2.29 3.73 -12.16
CA HIS A 51 -1.82 2.33 -12.14
C HIS A 51 -0.31 2.18 -12.38
N ALA A 52 0.28 3.03 -13.22
CA ALA A 52 1.72 3.06 -13.43
C ALA A 52 2.46 3.43 -12.14
N LEU A 53 1.98 4.44 -11.41
CA LEU A 53 2.52 4.82 -10.10
C LEU A 53 2.37 3.71 -9.06
N LEU A 54 1.21 3.03 -9.02
CA LEU A 54 0.99 1.91 -8.11
C LEU A 54 1.99 0.77 -8.39
N THR A 55 2.18 0.43 -9.66
CA THR A 55 3.14 -0.60 -10.09
C THR A 55 4.58 -0.20 -9.77
N ALA A 56 4.96 1.05 -10.06
CA ALA A 56 6.28 1.58 -9.73
C ALA A 56 6.52 1.57 -8.21
N GLY A 57 5.52 1.94 -7.42
CA GLY A 57 5.56 1.89 -5.96
C GLY A 57 5.83 0.48 -5.44
N VAL A 58 5.19 -0.55 -5.99
CA VAL A 58 5.47 -1.96 -5.64
C VAL A 58 6.88 -2.37 -6.08
N ALA A 59 7.26 -2.04 -7.32
CA ALA A 59 8.56 -2.40 -7.89
C ALA A 59 9.75 -1.79 -7.13
N ILE A 60 9.58 -0.57 -6.61
CA ILE A 60 10.62 0.13 -5.85
C ILE A 60 10.53 -0.20 -4.36
N GLY A 61 9.31 -0.23 -3.81
CA GLY A 61 9.07 -0.41 -2.37
C GLY A 61 9.48 -1.79 -1.86
N ALA A 62 9.17 -2.86 -2.61
CA ALA A 62 9.49 -4.21 -2.16
C ALA A 62 11.01 -4.47 -2.02
N PRO A 63 11.86 -4.12 -3.01
CA PRO A 63 13.31 -4.21 -2.85
C PRO A 63 13.86 -3.29 -1.75
N LEU A 64 13.35 -2.07 -1.62
CA LEU A 64 13.80 -1.14 -0.57
C LEU A 64 13.54 -1.69 0.83
N VAL A 65 12.32 -2.16 1.09
CA VAL A 65 11.96 -2.77 2.38
C VAL A 65 12.76 -4.04 2.63
N GLY A 66 13.01 -4.84 1.58
CA GLY A 66 13.87 -6.03 1.67
C GLY A 66 15.30 -5.68 2.06
N TRP A 67 15.90 -4.69 1.41
CA TRP A 67 17.26 -4.22 1.70
C TRP A 67 17.40 -3.65 3.11
N VAL A 68 16.41 -2.86 3.57
CA VAL A 68 16.35 -2.40 4.97
C VAL A 68 16.23 -3.61 5.91
N GLY A 69 15.41 -4.60 5.57
CA GLY A 69 15.25 -5.83 6.35
C GLY A 69 16.53 -6.67 6.46
N GLU A 70 17.40 -6.66 5.45
CA GLU A 70 18.72 -7.32 5.50
C GLU A 70 19.67 -6.61 6.46
N GLY A 71 19.65 -5.27 6.50
CA GLY A 71 20.57 -4.49 7.33
C GLY A 71 20.18 -4.41 8.81
N VAL A 72 18.89 -4.22 9.12
CA VAL A 72 18.39 -4.01 10.49
C VAL A 72 17.48 -5.13 11.02
N GLY A 73 17.25 -6.18 10.21
CA GLY A 73 16.38 -7.30 10.55
C GLY A 73 14.95 -7.15 10.00
N VAL A 74 14.33 -8.28 9.65
CA VAL A 74 13.03 -8.36 8.95
C VAL A 74 11.91 -7.65 9.72
N GLN A 75 11.89 -7.72 11.05
CA GLN A 75 10.87 -7.03 11.87
C GLN A 75 10.95 -5.51 11.74
N LEU A 76 12.15 -4.93 11.78
CA LEU A 76 12.34 -3.48 11.62
C LEU A 76 12.07 -3.03 10.18
N GLY A 77 12.45 -3.85 9.19
CA GLY A 77 12.05 -3.63 7.80
C GLY A 77 10.53 -3.56 7.64
N LEU A 78 9.79 -4.49 8.24
CA LEU A 78 8.32 -4.51 8.17
C LEU A 78 7.66 -3.31 8.89
N VAL A 79 8.22 -2.88 10.02
CA VAL A 79 7.76 -1.68 10.73
C VAL A 79 7.99 -0.42 9.89
N SER A 80 9.10 -0.34 9.15
CA SER A 80 9.36 0.80 8.27
C SER A 80 8.32 0.96 7.15
N ALA A 81 7.84 -0.16 6.58
CA ALA A 81 6.75 -0.15 5.61
C ALA A 81 5.44 0.41 6.22
N SER A 82 5.17 0.06 7.48
CA SER A 82 4.01 0.56 8.23
C SER A 82 4.13 2.07 8.49
N ALA A 83 5.33 2.58 8.78
CA ALA A 83 5.57 4.02 8.96
C ALA A 83 5.29 4.81 7.68
N ILE A 84 5.69 4.30 6.52
CA ILE A 84 5.41 4.92 5.22
C ILE A 84 3.89 5.02 4.98
N LEU A 85 3.13 3.97 5.31
CA LEU A 85 1.66 3.98 5.23
C LEU A 85 1.02 5.02 6.16
N VAL A 86 1.52 5.16 7.40
CA VAL A 86 1.03 6.19 8.33
C VAL A 86 1.34 7.59 7.82
N LEU A 87 2.53 7.82 7.26
CA LEU A 87 2.88 9.10 6.64
C LEU A 87 1.97 9.42 5.45
N ALA A 88 1.71 8.44 4.59
CA ALA A 88 0.77 8.59 3.47
C ALA A 88 -0.64 8.94 3.96
N LEU A 89 -1.12 8.27 5.02
CA LEU A 89 -2.41 8.57 5.64
C LEU A 89 -2.46 10.00 6.20
N VAL A 90 -1.41 10.43 6.92
CA VAL A 90 -1.35 11.80 7.46
C VAL A 90 -1.36 12.84 6.35
N MET A 91 -0.62 12.62 5.27
CA MET A 91 -0.64 13.51 4.10
C MET A 91 -2.04 13.54 3.47
N ALA A 92 -2.66 12.38 3.24
CA ALA A 92 -4.00 12.30 2.67
C ALA A 92 -5.05 13.04 3.54
N LEU A 93 -5.01 12.85 4.86
CA LEU A 93 -5.91 13.56 5.79
C LEU A 93 -5.69 15.07 5.82
N ARG A 94 -4.45 15.54 5.59
CA ARG A 94 -4.15 16.97 5.47
C ARG A 94 -4.68 17.54 4.16
N THR A 95 -4.50 16.83 3.05
CA THR A 95 -4.99 17.26 1.74
C THR A 95 -6.52 17.29 1.68
N LEU A 96 -7.21 16.31 2.28
CA LEU A 96 -8.68 16.28 2.35
C LEU A 96 -9.29 17.33 3.30
N ARG A 97 -8.47 17.92 4.19
CA ARG A 97 -8.89 18.97 5.12
C ARG A 97 -8.75 20.39 4.54
N GLN A 98 -8.04 20.53 3.42
CA GLN A 98 -7.93 21.79 2.68
C GLN A 98 -9.02 21.89 1.62
#